data_AF-A0A166U914-F1
#
_entry.id   AF-A0A166U914-F1
#
_cell.length_a   1.000
_cell.length_b   1.000
_cell.length_c   1.000
_cell.angle_alpha   90.00
_cell.angle_beta   90.00
_cell.angle_gamma   90.00
#
_symmetry.space_group_name_H-M   'P 1'
#
loop_
_entity.id
_entity.type
_entity.pdbx_description
1 polymer ?
#
loop_
_entity_poly.entity_id
_entity_poly.type
_entity_poly.pdbx_seq_one_letter_code
_entity_poly.pdbx_strand_id
1 'polypeptide(L)' 'MLGVFCIIVSEFADAKTLRIVTLEYPPYQYLENNTPKGVGVEIVTEVFKRLNQPITIQFLP' A
#
# COMPACT_ATOMS: atom_id res chain seq x y z
N MET A 1 -15.66 21.30 -30.47
CA MET A 1 -15.85 21.05 -29.02
C MET A 1 -15.86 19.53 -28.77
N LEU A 2 -14.76 18.83 -29.06
CA LEU A 2 -14.65 17.36 -28.92
C LEU A 2 -13.28 16.92 -28.38
N GLY A 3 -12.21 17.70 -28.66
CA GLY A 3 -10.86 17.40 -28.18
C GLY A 3 -10.64 17.56 -26.66
N VAL A 4 -11.46 18.35 -25.97
CA VAL A 4 -11.33 18.57 -24.51
C VAL A 4 -11.75 17.33 -23.70
N PHE A 5 -12.64 16.49 -24.24
CA PHE A 5 -13.16 15.32 -23.55
C PHE A 5 -12.13 14.18 -23.39
N CYS A 6 -11.10 14.12 -24.25
CA CYS A 6 -10.09 13.06 -24.20
C CYS A 6 -8.99 13.28 -23.15
N ILE A 7 -8.76 14.51 -22.70
CA ILE A 7 -7.67 14.83 -21.75
C ILE A 7 -8.04 14.39 -20.31
N ILE A 8 -9.34 14.27 -20.02
CA ILE A 8 -9.85 13.98 -18.67
C ILE A 8 -9.81 12.49 -18.31
N VAL A 9 -9.57 11.59 -19.29
CA VAL A 9 -9.65 10.13 -19.07
C VAL A 9 -8.29 9.47 -18.78
N SER A 10 -7.20 10.23 -18.81
CA SER A 10 -5.82 9.72 -18.65
C SER A 10 -5.44 9.35 -17.21
N GLU A 11 -6.30 9.58 -16.21
CA GLU A 11 -6.02 9.29 -14.79
C GLU A 11 -6.42 7.88 -14.34
N PHE A 12 -7.02 7.05 -15.19
CA PHE A 12 -7.26 5.64 -14.87
C PHE A 12 -6.02 4.78 -15.17
N ALA A 13 -4.89 5.10 -14.53
CA ALA A 13 -3.77 4.19 -14.43
C ALA A 13 -4.03 3.22 -13.26
N ASP A 14 -4.32 1.96 -13.57
CA ASP A 14 -4.49 0.90 -12.57
C ASP A 14 -3.16 0.66 -11.85
N ALA A 15 -3.03 1.20 -10.63
CA ALA A 15 -1.83 1.05 -9.83
C ALA A 15 -1.73 -0.39 -9.33
N LYS A 16 -0.77 -1.15 -9.87
CA LYS A 16 -0.53 -2.54 -9.45
C LYS A 16 -0.26 -2.61 -7.95
N THR A 17 -1.08 -3.36 -7.22
CA THR A 17 -0.88 -3.59 -5.78
C THR A 17 0.48 -4.24 -5.50
N LEU A 18 1.31 -3.58 -4.69
CA LEU A 18 2.61 -4.10 -4.28
C LEU A 18 2.46 -5.01 -3.06
N ARG A 19 3.15 -6.13 -3.07
CA ARG A 19 3.18 -7.06 -1.93
C ARG A 19 4.44 -6.83 -1.12
N ILE A 20 4.27 -6.29 0.08
CA ILE A 20 5.35 -6.08 1.05
C ILE A 20 5.47 -7.34 1.89
N VAL A 21 6.64 -7.97 1.87
CA VAL A 21 6.92 -9.19 2.63
C VAL A 21 7.84 -8.87 3.80
N THR A 22 7.52 -9.41 4.98
CA THR A 22 8.32 -9.20 6.20
C THR A 22 8.22 -10.42 7.13
N LEU A 23 9.07 -10.45 8.16
CA LEU A 23 8.98 -11.37 9.29
C LEU A 23 8.39 -10.66 10.51
N GLU A 24 7.93 -11.42 11.50
CA GLU A 24 7.49 -10.89 12.80
C GLU A 24 8.70 -10.44 13.64
N TYR A 25 8.67 -9.18 14.05
CA TYR A 25 9.65 -8.57 14.93
C TYR A 25 8.97 -7.50 15.81
N PRO A 26 8.29 -7.90 16.91
CA PRO A 26 7.72 -6.97 17.86
C PRO A 26 8.79 -6.07 18.52
N PRO A 27 8.47 -4.81 18.86
CA PRO A 27 7.18 -4.14 18.67
C PRO A 27 7.05 -3.45 17.29
N TYR A 28 7.97 -3.71 16.35
CA TYR A 28 8.09 -2.95 15.11
C TYR A 28 7.13 -3.43 14.01
N GLN A 29 7.05 -4.74 13.78
CA GLN A 29 6.09 -5.33 12.86
C GLN A 29 5.67 -6.70 13.37
N TYR A 30 4.39 -6.91 13.61
CA TYR A 30 3.87 -8.17 14.13
C TYR A 30 2.40 -8.35 13.78
N LEU A 31 1.91 -9.58 13.89
CA LEU A 31 0.48 -9.86 13.74
C LEU A 31 -0.19 -9.85 15.11
N GLU A 32 -1.25 -9.06 15.25
CA GLU A 32 -2.17 -9.15 16.38
C GLU A 32 -3.56 -9.51 15.85
N ASN A 33 -4.05 -10.71 16.17
CA ASN A 33 -5.32 -11.22 15.66
C ASN A 33 -5.42 -11.12 14.11
N ASN A 34 -4.37 -11.57 13.41
CA ASN A 34 -4.22 -11.46 11.95
C ASN A 34 -4.19 -10.03 11.37
N THR A 35 -4.06 -9.01 12.22
CA THR A 35 -3.91 -7.62 11.79
C THR A 35 -2.44 -7.20 11.94
N PRO A 36 -1.77 -6.76 10.86
CA PRO A 36 -0.44 -6.16 10.95
C PRO A 36 -0.44 -4.94 11.89
N LYS A 37 0.47 -4.92 12.86
CA LYS A 37 0.67 -3.83 13.83
C LYS A 37 2.14 -3.51 14.03
N GLY A 38 2.39 -2.39 14.68
CA GLY A 38 3.71 -1.90 15.03
C GLY A 38 4.15 -0.71 14.19
N VAL A 39 5.15 0.02 14.69
CA VAL A 39 5.60 1.29 14.07
C VAL A 39 6.11 1.10 12.63
N GLY A 40 6.71 -0.06 12.32
CA GLY A 40 7.14 -0.40 10.97
C GLY A 40 5.96 -0.54 10.00
N VAL A 41 4.86 -1.16 10.45
CA VAL A 41 3.62 -1.28 9.67
C VAL A 41 3.00 0.10 9.41
N GLU A 42 2.96 0.96 10.43
CA GLU A 42 2.41 2.32 10.33
C GLU A 42 3.20 3.19 9.34
N ILE A 43 4.54 3.18 9.45
CA ILE A 43 5.42 3.95 8.55
C ILE A 43 5.23 3.50 7.10
N VAL A 44 5.28 2.18 6.84
CA VAL A 44 5.12 1.64 5.49
C VAL A 44 3.75 2.01 4.92
N THR A 45 2.68 1.78 5.69
CA THR A 45 1.31 2.12 5.27
C THR A 45 1.18 3.60 4.92
N GLU A 46 1.68 4.49 5.76
CA GLU A 46 1.56 5.94 5.56
C GLU A 46 2.40 6.43 4.37
N VAL A 47 3.61 5.90 4.18
CA VAL A 47 4.45 6.22 3.01
C VAL A 47 3.75 5.84 1.71
N PHE A 48 3.25 4.60 1.59
CA PHE A 48 2.62 4.14 0.36
C PHE A 48 1.25 4.79 0.12
N LYS A 49 0.52 5.15 1.18
CA LYS A 49 -0.69 5.97 1.08
C LYS A 49 -0.40 7.33 0.44
N ARG A 50 0.68 8.02 0.83
CA ARG A 50 1.09 9.31 0.24
C ARG A 50 1.50 9.20 -1.22
N LEU A 51 1.97 8.02 -1.63
CA LEU A 51 2.31 7.71 -3.02
C LEU A 51 1.10 7.34 -3.88
N ASN A 52 -0.10 7.28 -3.31
CA ASN A 52 -1.30 6.70 -3.96
C ASN A 52 -1.02 5.28 -4.51
N GLN A 53 -0.17 4.52 -3.82
CA GLN A 53 0.26 3.19 -4.23
C GLN A 53 -0.42 2.15 -3.35
N PRO A 54 -1.33 1.31 -3.89
CA PRO A 54 -1.94 0.24 -3.12
C PRO A 54 -0.88 -0.81 -2.73
N ILE A 55 -0.97 -1.28 -1.48
CA ILE A 55 -0.09 -2.32 -0.95
C ILE A 55 -0.86 -3.39 -0.18
N THR A 56 -0.26 -4.57 -0.06
CA THR A 56 -0.61 -5.60 0.94
C THR A 56 0.62 -5.94 1.75
N ILE A 57 0.44 -6.23 3.04
CA ILE A 57 1.53 -6.67 3.93
C ILE A 57 1.33 -8.16 4.19
N GLN A 58 2.36 -8.95 3.90
CA GLN A 58 2.40 -10.39 4.11
C GLN A 58 3.54 -10.74 5.06
N PHE A 59 3.21 -11.44 6.14
CA PHE A 59 4.19 -12.05 7.01
C PHE A 59 4.59 -13.42 6.47
N LEU A 60 5.89 -13.68 6.44
CA LEU A 60 6.46 -14.98 6.06
C LEU A 60 6.55 -15.89 7.31
N PRO A 61 6.48 -17.22 7.13
CA PRO A 61 6.60 -18.20 8.21
C PRO A 61 8.01 -18.24 8.83
#